data_AF-A0AA36FI39-F1
#
_entry.id   AF-A0AA36FI39-F1
#
_cell.length_a   1.000
_cell.length_b   1.000
_cell.length_c   1.000
_cell.angle_alpha   90.00
_cell.angle_beta   90.00
_cell.angle_gamma   90.00
#
_symmetry.space_group_name_H-M   'P 1'
#
loop_
_entity.id
_entity.type
_entity.pdbx_description
1 polymer ?
#
loop_
_entity_poly.entity_id
_entity_poly.type
_entity_poly.pdbx_seq_one_letter_code
_entity_poly.pdbx_strand_id
1 'polypeptide(L)'
;MNSNTKRIVWTGSGPAITKTITCAEIMKHKIEGLHQLNKLAYERVKESWLPKIKGLEKLIVNRDIPCISILLSKDQLDVNEPGYQAPGKCSIHEDSEDGKYEGKPAYKKQKQFKCRKRKTPSAQNKNLTGRSL
;
A
#
# COMPACT_ATOMS: atom_id res chain seq x y z
N MET A 1 2.95 -27.72 17.33
CA MET A 1 3.83 -26.55 17.15
C MET A 1 3.03 -25.31 17.56
N ASN A 2 3.07 -24.96 18.85
CA ASN A 2 2.30 -23.82 19.35
C ASN A 2 3.22 -22.60 19.40
N SER A 3 3.56 -22.06 18.23
CA SER A 3 4.22 -20.75 18.17
C SER A 3 3.16 -19.70 18.45
N ASN A 4 2.96 -19.39 19.73
CA ASN A 4 2.13 -18.29 20.20
C ASN A 4 2.78 -16.97 19.74
N THR A 5 2.47 -16.53 18.52
CA THR A 5 3.05 -15.33 17.91
C THR A 5 2.56 -14.11 18.67
N LYS A 6 3.42 -13.52 19.49
CA LYS A 6 3.11 -12.35 20.31
C LYS A 6 3.35 -11.01 19.60
N ARG A 7 3.94 -11.04 18.40
CA ARG A 7 4.40 -9.86 17.65
C ARG A 7 4.09 -10.00 16.17
N ILE A 8 3.81 -8.87 15.53
CA ILE A 8 3.65 -8.76 14.08
C ILE A 8 4.24 -7.44 13.61
N VAL A 9 4.83 -7.44 12.42
CA VAL A 9 5.36 -6.23 11.78
C VAL A 9 4.63 -6.02 10.47
N TRP A 10 4.09 -4.82 10.29
CA TRP A 10 3.52 -4.35 9.03
C TRP A 10 4.52 -3.41 8.38
N THR A 11 4.94 -3.68 7.15
CA THR A 11 5.76 -2.77 6.36
C THR A 11 5.02 -2.30 5.12
N GLY A 12 5.31 -1.08 4.68
CA GLY A 12 4.74 -0.55 3.45
C GLY A 12 5.50 0.67 2.97
N SER A 13 5.68 0.78 1.66
CA SER A 13 6.37 1.90 1.03
C SER A 13 5.52 2.51 -0.09
N GLY A 14 5.76 3.80 -0.33
CA GLY A 14 5.04 4.58 -1.34
C GLY A 14 3.51 4.47 -1.20
N PRO A 15 2.77 4.12 -2.28
CA PRO A 15 1.31 4.00 -2.24
C PRO A 15 0.74 2.94 -1.28
N ALA A 16 1.57 2.02 -0.77
CA ALA A 16 1.13 0.99 0.15
C ALA A 16 1.04 1.46 1.61
N ILE A 17 1.71 2.56 1.97
CA ILE A 17 1.78 3.09 3.35
C ILE A 17 0.40 3.19 3.99
N THR A 18 -0.58 3.80 3.30
CA THR A 18 -1.93 3.96 3.83
C THR A 18 -2.59 2.62 4.13
N LYS A 19 -2.40 1.61 3.28
CA LYS A 19 -2.98 0.27 3.48
C LYS A 19 -2.33 -0.43 4.67
N THR A 20 -1.01 -0.31 4.80
CA THR A 20 -0.24 -0.85 5.93
C THR A 20 -0.74 -0.28 7.26
N ILE A 21 -0.98 1.04 7.33
CA ILE A 21 -1.58 1.68 8.50
C ILE A 21 -2.98 1.13 8.75
N THR A 22 -3.84 1.10 7.73
CA THR A 22 -5.21 0.58 7.87
C THR A 22 -5.24 -0.86 8.40
N CYS A 23 -4.36 -1.74 7.92
CA CYS A 23 -4.25 -3.11 8.41
C CYS A 23 -3.83 -3.19 9.88
N ALA A 24 -2.88 -2.36 10.30
CA ALA A 24 -2.46 -2.28 11.69
C ALA A 24 -3.60 -1.77 12.61
N GLU A 25 -4.33 -0.75 12.19
CA GLU A 25 -5.49 -0.21 12.92
C GLU A 25 -6.60 -1.26 13.07
N ILE A 26 -6.95 -1.96 12.00
CA ILE A 26 -7.94 -3.06 12.05
C ILE A 26 -7.52 -4.13 13.06
N MET A 27 -6.22 -4.42 13.16
CA MET A 27 -5.72 -5.40 14.11
C MET A 27 -5.84 -4.91 15.56
N LYS A 28 -5.51 -3.65 15.83
CA LYS A 28 -5.67 -3.03 17.16
C LYS A 28 -7.14 -2.98 17.60
N HIS A 29 -8.08 -2.81 16.66
CA HIS A 29 -9.51 -2.90 16.97
C HIS A 29 -9.97 -4.31 17.36
N LYS A 30 -9.30 -5.35 16.84
CA LYS A 30 -9.66 -6.75 17.13
C LYS A 30 -8.97 -7.30 18.37
N ILE A 31 -7.80 -6.77 18.71
CA ILE A 31 -6.94 -7.28 19.78
C ILE A 31 -6.53 -6.09 20.65
N GLU A 32 -7.09 -6.04 21.86
CA GLU A 32 -6.73 -5.04 22.87
C GLU A 32 -5.35 -5.34 23.49
N GLY A 33 -4.74 -4.34 24.13
CA GLY A 33 -3.49 -4.51 24.86
C GLY A 33 -2.24 -4.64 23.99
N LEU A 34 -2.27 -4.15 22.74
CA LEU A 34 -1.11 -4.13 21.85
C LEU A 34 -0.27 -2.88 22.05
N HIS A 35 1.00 -3.08 22.38
CA HIS A 35 2.05 -2.05 22.29
C HIS A 35 2.39 -1.83 20.82
N GLN A 36 2.57 -0.58 20.43
CA GLN A 36 2.91 -0.22 19.06
C GLN A 36 4.23 0.53 19.01
N LEU A 37 5.00 0.28 17.95
CA LEU A 37 6.21 1.04 17.62
C LEU A 37 6.23 1.32 16.13
N ASN A 38 6.30 2.60 15.76
CA ASN A 38 6.32 3.07 14.38
C ASN A 38 7.70 3.57 14.00
N LYS A 39 8.26 3.05 12.91
CA LYS A 39 9.51 3.53 12.32
C LYS A 39 9.26 4.03 10.91
N LEU A 40 9.80 5.21 10.61
CA LEU A 40 9.79 5.81 9.28
C LEU A 40 11.18 5.68 8.66
N ALA A 41 11.22 5.38 7.37
CA ALA A 41 12.44 5.24 6.61
C ALA A 41 12.22 5.67 5.16
N TYR A 42 13.32 5.78 4.41
CA TYR A 42 13.29 5.81 2.96
C TYR A 42 13.84 4.50 2.41
N GLU A 43 13.20 3.97 1.39
CA GLU A 43 13.64 2.80 0.63
C GLU A 43 14.06 3.25 -0.77
N ARG A 44 15.22 2.80 -1.25
CA ARG A 44 15.71 3.16 -2.58
C ARG A 44 15.21 2.17 -3.62
N VAL A 45 14.44 2.67 -4.58
CA VAL A 45 13.91 1.91 -5.72
C VAL A 45 14.68 2.25 -6.98
N LYS A 46 15.09 1.21 -7.71
CA LYS A 46 15.76 1.31 -9.00
C LYS A 46 14.74 1.08 -10.12
N GLU A 47 14.32 2.16 -10.76
CA GLU A 47 13.42 2.10 -11.91
C GLU A 47 14.22 2.05 -13.19
N SER A 48 13.75 1.24 -14.14
CA SER A 48 14.49 0.97 -15.35
C SER A 48 13.56 1.11 -16.55
N TRP A 49 13.85 2.07 -17.41
CA TRP A 49 13.00 2.51 -18.50
C TRP A 49 13.62 2.10 -19.83
N LEU A 50 12.89 1.29 -20.60
CA LEU A 50 13.33 0.86 -21.93
C LEU A 50 13.13 2.00 -22.94
N PRO A 51 14.12 2.24 -23.82
CA PRO A 51 13.97 3.23 -24.88
C PRO A 51 12.98 2.75 -25.94
N LYS A 52 12.30 3.71 -26.57
CA LYS A 52 11.31 3.44 -27.62
C LYS A 52 11.95 3.06 -28.97
N ILE A 53 13.20 3.49 -29.20
CA ILE A 53 13.95 3.27 -30.44
C ILE A 53 14.99 2.17 -30.19
N LYS A 54 15.09 1.23 -31.12
CA LYS A 54 16.07 0.12 -31.07
C LYS A 54 17.49 0.68 -31.20
N GLY A 55 18.41 0.21 -30.36
CA GLY A 55 19.82 0.63 -30.36
C GLY A 55 20.20 1.69 -29.32
N LEU A 56 19.23 2.21 -28.55
CA LEU A 56 19.50 3.10 -27.42
C LEU A 56 19.69 2.32 -26.11
N GLU A 57 20.39 2.93 -25.16
CA GLU A 57 20.59 2.39 -23.81
C GLU A 57 19.37 2.55 -22.91
N LYS A 58 19.29 1.68 -21.89
CA LYS A 58 18.25 1.69 -20.87
C LYS A 58 18.50 2.79 -19.85
N LEU A 59 17.50 3.65 -19.61
CA LEU A 59 17.59 4.66 -18.55
C LEU A 59 17.33 4.03 -17.19
N ILE A 60 18.24 4.26 -16.24
CA ILE A 60 18.11 3.82 -14.85
C ILE A 60 17.91 5.05 -13.96
N VAL A 61 16.86 5.07 -13.16
CA VAL A 61 16.57 6.14 -12.21
C VAL A 61 16.47 5.54 -10.81
N ASN A 62 17.21 6.11 -9.86
CA ASN A 62 17.07 5.77 -8.45
C ASN A 62 16.12 6.78 -7.79
N ARG A 63 15.12 6.28 -7.07
CA ARG A 63 14.16 7.09 -6.30
C ARG A 63 14.18 6.63 -4.86
N ASP A 64 14.24 7.57 -3.93
CA ASP A 64 14.03 7.29 -2.51
C ASP A 64 12.55 7.47 -2.21
N ILE A 65 11.86 6.38 -1.89
CA ILE A 65 10.43 6.37 -1.57
C ILE A 65 10.24 6.27 -0.06
N PRO A 66 9.24 6.96 0.50
CA PRO A 66 8.94 6.82 1.93
C PRO A 66 8.49 5.39 2.25
N CYS A 67 8.82 4.93 3.45
CA CYS A 67 8.50 3.62 3.99
C CYS A 67 8.12 3.74 5.47
N ILE A 68 7.16 2.92 5.90
CA ILE A 68 6.75 2.78 7.30
C ILE A 68 6.88 1.32 7.73
N SER A 69 7.30 1.12 8.98
CA SER A 69 7.23 -0.15 9.70
C SER A 69 6.46 0.04 11.00
N ILE A 70 5.43 -0.78 11.21
CA ILE A 70 4.57 -0.78 12.40
C ILE A 70 4.72 -2.12 13.09
N LEU A 71 5.36 -2.14 14.25
CA LEU A 71 5.43 -3.31 15.12
C LEU A 71 4.26 -3.25 16.11
N LEU A 72 3.48 -4.32 16.18
CA LEU A 72 2.48 -4.55 17.23
C LEU A 72 2.92 -5.72 18.10
N SER A 73 2.93 -5.56 19.42
CA SER A 73 3.36 -6.57 20.38
C SER A 73 2.43 -6.67 21.59
N LYS A 74 2.22 -7.89 22.11
CA LYS A 74 1.59 -8.11 23.42
C LYS A 74 2.55 -7.89 24.60
N ASP A 75 3.85 -7.95 24.36
CA ASP A 75 4.85 -7.69 25.39
C ASP A 75 5.15 -6.18 25.42
N GLN A 76 5.62 -5.67 26.56
CA GLN A 76 6.03 -4.27 26.67
C GLN A 76 7.22 -3.99 25.74
N LEU A 77 7.15 -2.87 25.03
CA LEU A 77 8.25 -2.31 24.24
C LEU A 77 8.91 -1.17 25.02
N ASP A 78 10.05 -0.68 24.54
CA ASP A 78 10.74 0.45 25.16
C ASP A 78 9.89 1.73 25.01
N VAL A 79 9.48 2.27 26.15
CA VAL A 79 8.64 3.47 26.23
C VAL A 79 9.38 4.73 25.79
N ASN A 80 10.72 4.70 25.84
CA ASN A 80 11.56 5.83 25.44
C ASN A 80 11.90 5.80 23.94
N GLU A 81 11.55 4.72 23.23
CA GLU A 81 11.85 4.62 21.80
C GLU A 81 10.95 5.58 21.00
N PRO A 82 11.53 6.43 20.13
CA PRO A 82 10.73 7.34 19.32
C PRO A 82 9.76 6.57 18.43
N GLY A 83 8.50 6.98 18.45
CA GLY A 83 7.42 6.30 17.73
C GLY A 83 6.75 5.19 18.53
N TYR A 84 7.12 4.98 19.80
CA TYR A 84 6.36 4.13 20.71
C TYR A 84 4.98 4.71 21.00
N GLN A 85 3.97 3.84 21.06
CA GLN A 85 2.60 4.15 21.45
C GLN A 85 2.10 3.06 22.41
N ALA A 86 1.63 3.50 23.57
CA ALA A 86 1.09 2.62 24.60
C ALA A 86 -0.22 1.95 24.15
N PRO A 87 -0.56 0.77 24.70
CA PRO A 87 -1.84 0.14 24.46
C PRO A 87 -2.96 1.03 25.03
N GLY A 88 -3.84 1.50 24.16
CA GLY A 88 -4.98 2.33 24.55
C GLY A 88 -6.10 2.21 23.54
N LYS A 89 -7.34 2.43 23.98
CA LYS A 89 -8.48 2.58 23.06
C LYS A 89 -8.22 3.84 22.25
N CYS A 90 -8.37 3.76 20.93
CA CYS A 90 -8.27 4.90 20.03
C CYS A 90 -9.05 6.08 20.62
N SER A 91 -8.36 7.06 21.19
CA SER A 91 -8.91 8.40 21.27
C SER A 91 -8.96 8.88 19.83
N ILE A 92 -10.13 8.70 19.20
CA ILE A 92 -10.56 9.67 18.21
C ILE A 92 -10.38 11.00 18.94
N HIS A 93 -9.38 11.78 18.54
CA HIS A 93 -9.31 13.14 19.00
C HIS A 93 -10.62 13.76 18.51
N GLU A 94 -11.54 14.02 19.44
CA GLU A 94 -12.65 14.92 19.19
C GLU A 94 -11.98 16.24 18.86
N ASP A 95 -11.88 16.55 17.57
CA ASP A 95 -11.49 17.86 17.09
C ASP A 95 -12.42 18.85 17.80
N SER A 96 -11.87 19.58 18.78
CA SER A 96 -12.62 20.62 19.47
C SER A 96 -13.00 21.66 18.42
N GLU A 97 -14.30 21.77 18.12
CA GLU A 97 -14.86 22.71 17.14
C GLU A 97 -14.68 24.15 17.60
N ASP A 98 -13.50 24.75 17.37
CA ASP A 98 -13.32 26.20 17.46
C ASP A 98 -12.36 26.68 16.36
N GLY A 99 -12.87 26.77 15.14
CA GLY A 99 -12.12 27.33 14.02
C GLY A 99 -12.86 27.24 12.69
N LYS A 100 -13.55 28.31 12.31
CA LYS A 100 -14.19 28.48 10.99
C LYS A 100 -13.19 28.23 9.86
N TYR A 101 -13.32 27.09 9.17
CA TYR A 101 -12.79 26.89 7.82
C TYR A 101 -13.94 26.43 6.93
N GLU A 102 -14.57 27.39 6.24
CA GLU A 102 -15.45 27.10 5.11
C GLU A 102 -14.62 26.58 3.94
N GLY A 103 -14.74 25.29 3.65
CA GLY A 103 -14.10 24.68 2.48
C GLY A 103 -14.50 23.22 2.35
N LYS A 104 -15.69 22.95 1.83
CA LYS A 104 -16.15 21.58 1.54
C LYS A 104 -15.24 20.93 0.48
N PRO A 105 -14.54 19.81 0.73
CA PRO A 105 -14.04 19.01 -0.36
C PRO A 105 -15.18 18.12 -0.85
N ALA A 106 -15.67 18.41 -2.06
CA ALA A 106 -16.60 17.53 -2.74
C ALA A 106 -15.90 16.20 -3.06
N TYR A 107 -16.22 15.14 -2.31
CA TYR A 107 -15.85 13.78 -2.66
C TYR A 107 -16.58 13.37 -3.95
N LYS A 108 -15.94 13.59 -5.10
CA LYS A 108 -16.39 13.01 -6.37
C LYS A 108 -16.18 11.51 -6.28
N LYS A 109 -17.27 10.76 -6.04
CA LYS A 109 -17.34 9.30 -6.30
C LYS A 109 -16.86 9.05 -7.73
N GLN A 110 -15.62 8.58 -7.86
CA GLN A 110 -15.10 8.14 -9.15
C GLN A 110 -15.88 6.88 -9.52
N LYS A 111 -16.75 7.01 -10.53
CA LYS A 111 -17.52 5.89 -11.08
C LYS A 111 -16.56 4.74 -11.39
N GLN A 112 -16.91 3.56 -10.90
CA GLN A 112 -16.32 2.28 -11.25
C GLN A 112 -16.25 2.17 -12.79
N PHE A 113 -15.08 2.38 -13.36
CA PHE A 113 -14.83 1.96 -14.73
C PHE A 113 -14.81 0.43 -14.72
N LYS A 114 -15.93 -0.20 -15.10
CA LYS A 114 -15.96 -1.62 -15.43
C LYS A 114 -14.86 -1.87 -16.46
N CYS A 115 -13.80 -2.56 -16.04
CA CYS A 115 -12.78 -3.06 -16.95
C CYS A 115 -13.44 -4.08 -17.88
N ARG A 116 -13.81 -3.64 -19.08
CA ARG A 116 -14.38 -4.48 -20.12
C ARG A 116 -13.30 -5.49 -20.52
N LYS A 117 -13.53 -6.79 -20.23
CA LYS A 117 -12.65 -7.88 -20.66
C LYS A 117 -12.34 -7.70 -22.15
N ARG A 118 -11.07 -7.43 -22.50
CA ARG A 118 -10.62 -7.44 -23.89
C ARG A 118 -10.66 -8.90 -24.35
N LYS A 119 -11.56 -9.21 -25.29
CA LYS A 119 -11.49 -10.43 -26.08
C LYS A 119 -10.21 -10.35 -26.91
N THR A 120 -9.35 -11.35 -26.80
CA THR A 120 -8.25 -11.60 -27.73
C THR A 120 -8.86 -11.94 -29.10
N PRO A 121 -8.48 -11.26 -30.20
CA PRO A 121 -8.81 -11.75 -31.53
C PRO A 121 -7.82 -12.85 -31.89
N SER A 122 -8.30 -14.10 -31.86
CA SER A 122 -7.65 -15.23 -32.52
C SER A 122 -8.23 -15.43 -33.93
N ALA A 123 -7.38 -15.90 -34.83
CA ALA A 123 -7.64 -16.41 -36.18
C ALA A 123 -7.63 -15.38 -37.33
N GLN A 124 -6.44 -15.23 -37.92
CA GLN A 124 -6.31 -14.96 -39.35
C GLN A 124 -6.85 -16.16 -40.14
N ASN A 125 -7.85 -15.90 -40.97
CA ASN A 125 -8.42 -16.87 -41.89
C ASN A 125 -7.47 -17.03 -43.09
N LYS A 126 -6.92 -18.24 -43.28
CA LYS A 126 -6.21 -18.64 -44.49
C LYS A 126 -6.72 -20.02 -44.91
N ASN A 127 -7.78 -20.05 -45.72
CA ASN A 127 -8.14 -21.24 -46.50
C ASN A 127 -8.31 -20.81 -47.95
N LEU A 128 -7.20 -20.86 -48.69
CA LEU A 128 -7.14 -20.89 -50.14
C LEU A 128 -6.61 -22.27 -50.52
N THR A 129 -7.50 -23.20 -50.80
CA THR A 129 -7.17 -24.41 -51.56
C THR A 129 -8.34 -24.68 -52.50
N GLY A 130 -8.16 -24.24 -53.74
CA GLY A 130 -8.96 -24.70 -54.86
C GLY A 130 -8.56 -26.13 -55.24
N ARG A 131 -9.56 -26.87 -55.73
CA ARG A 131 -9.50 -27.88 -56.81
C ARG A 131 -8.27 -28.78 -56.90
N SER A 132 -8.50 -30.08 -56.71
CA SER A 132 -8.33 -31.03 -57.82
C SER A 132 -9.12 -32.32 -57.57
N LEU A 133 -9.83 -32.73 -58.63
CA LEU A 133 -10.43 -34.03 -58.99
C LEU A 133 -11.25 -34.80 -57.95
#